data_AF-A0A496WY69-F1
#
_entry.id   AF-A0A496WY69-F1
#
_cell.length_a   1.000
_cell.length_b   1.000
_cell.length_c   1.000
_cell.angle_alpha   90.00
_cell.angle_beta   90.00
_cell.angle_gamma   90.00
#
_symmetry.space_group_name_H-M   'P 1'
#
loop_
_entity.id
_entity.type
_entity.pdbx_description
1 polymer ?
#
loop_
_entity_poly.entity_id
_entity_poly.type
_entity_poly.pdbx_seq_one_letter_code
_entity_poly.pdbx_strand_id
1 'polypeptide(L)'
;MSTATALPINPIMSGFARLSSKDFLTRTLGVSDISQDVDKHVIEAYGLAIEDGGFDGRDVPLSHLGGEYLEYLSPNWDGEGALPIALDTLISANLFLEQVESLGVVPEICPEADGYIQFEWYIDPEHLFSVSFGPSNVISFSGINCGDCSVYGEGNVSKGFPKPVWVYIEEIISLYEELDQAA
;
A
#
# COMPACT_ATOMS: atom_id res chain seq x y z
N MET A 1 -58.01 -10.34 -26.77
CA MET A 1 -56.82 -11.22 -26.77
C MET A 1 -55.59 -10.34 -26.98
N SER A 2 -54.69 -10.37 -26.00
CA SER A 2 -53.39 -9.68 -25.82
C SER A 2 -53.07 -8.40 -26.60
N THR A 3 -53.04 -7.30 -25.85
CA THR A 3 -52.28 -6.07 -26.09
C THR A 3 -50.79 -6.31 -25.80
N ALA A 4 -49.92 -6.12 -26.79
CA ALA A 4 -48.47 -6.05 -26.61
C ALA A 4 -48.02 -4.59 -26.67
N THR A 5 -47.56 -4.08 -25.52
CA THR A 5 -46.97 -2.75 -25.35
C THR A 5 -45.56 -2.73 -25.93
N ALA A 6 -45.35 -1.95 -27.00
CA ALA A 6 -44.02 -1.64 -27.52
C ALA A 6 -43.57 -0.28 -26.98
N LEU A 7 -42.44 -0.24 -26.28
CA LEU A 7 -41.75 1.00 -25.89
C LEU A 7 -40.65 1.32 -26.93
N PRO A 8 -40.38 2.60 -27.21
CA PRO A 8 -39.42 3.02 -28.23
C PRO A 8 -37.97 2.87 -27.76
N ILE A 9 -37.13 2.39 -28.68
CA ILE A 9 -35.66 2.42 -28.63
C ILE A 9 -35.21 3.67 -29.40
N ASN A 10 -34.35 4.51 -28.80
CA ASN A 10 -33.29 5.34 -29.42
C ASN A 10 -32.92 6.55 -28.52
N PRO A 11 -31.82 7.28 -28.76
CA PRO A 11 -30.42 6.89 -28.60
C PRO A 11 -29.66 7.93 -27.75
N ILE A 12 -28.72 7.55 -26.90
CA ILE A 12 -27.88 8.55 -26.20
C ILE A 12 -26.41 8.33 -26.57
N MET A 13 -25.95 9.14 -27.52
CA MET A 13 -24.57 9.61 -27.52
C MET A 13 -24.28 10.28 -26.17
N SER A 14 -23.13 10.01 -25.57
CA SER A 14 -22.35 11.06 -24.89
C SER A 14 -20.93 10.60 -24.66
N GLY A 15 -19.99 11.48 -25.00
CA GLY A 15 -18.57 11.22 -25.06
C GLY A 15 -17.96 10.84 -23.72
N PHE A 16 -17.01 9.91 -23.79
CA PHE A 16 -16.01 9.73 -22.77
C PHE A 16 -15.11 10.97 -22.74
N ALA A 17 -15.44 11.90 -21.85
CA ALA A 17 -14.46 12.87 -21.36
C ALA A 17 -13.41 12.10 -20.54
N ARG A 18 -12.16 12.22 -20.97
CA ARG A 18 -10.97 11.65 -20.34
C ARG A 18 -10.76 12.36 -19.01
N LEU A 19 -11.27 11.79 -17.91
CA LEU A 19 -10.98 12.29 -16.57
C LEU A 19 -9.57 11.83 -16.17
N SER A 20 -8.77 12.78 -15.68
CA SER A 20 -7.38 12.61 -15.28
C SER A 20 -7.31 11.98 -13.89
N SER A 21 -6.32 11.10 -13.64
CA SER A 21 -6.10 10.38 -12.38
C SER A 21 -6.13 11.24 -11.10
N LYS A 22 -5.98 12.57 -11.22
CA LYS A 22 -6.06 13.48 -10.07
C LYS A 22 -7.47 13.65 -9.50
N ASP A 23 -8.52 13.47 -10.29
CA ASP A 23 -9.90 13.69 -9.82
C ASP A 23 -10.47 12.47 -9.08
N PHE A 24 -9.82 11.31 -9.16
CA PHE A 24 -10.30 10.07 -8.54
C PHE A 24 -9.95 9.98 -7.05
N LEU A 25 -8.90 10.66 -6.59
CA LEU A 25 -8.38 10.53 -5.22
C LEU A 25 -9.14 11.33 -4.15
N THR A 26 -10.09 12.19 -4.51
CA THR A 26 -10.72 13.13 -3.56
C THR A 26 -12.12 12.73 -3.09
N ARG A 27 -12.72 11.64 -3.58
CA ARG A 27 -14.16 11.38 -3.35
C ARG A 27 -14.51 10.24 -2.39
N THR A 28 -13.55 9.45 -1.90
CA THR A 28 -13.87 8.22 -1.13
C THR A 28 -13.28 8.17 0.27
N LEU A 29 -12.85 9.29 0.85
CA LEU A 29 -12.48 9.37 2.26
C LEU A 29 -13.54 10.16 3.03
N GLY A 30 -14.73 9.56 3.10
CA GLY A 30 -15.76 9.94 4.06
C GLY A 30 -15.48 9.23 5.38
N VAL A 31 -14.79 9.93 6.28
CA VAL A 31 -14.47 9.49 7.65
C VAL A 31 -15.75 9.48 8.50
N SER A 32 -16.01 8.39 9.22
CA SER A 32 -17.01 8.34 10.31
C SER A 32 -16.63 7.28 11.34
N ASP A 33 -16.86 7.59 12.62
CA ASP A 33 -16.47 6.89 13.87
C ASP A 33 -17.00 5.45 14.06
N ILE A 34 -17.08 4.64 13.01
CA ILE A 34 -17.63 3.27 13.03
C ILE A 34 -16.50 2.22 13.00
N SER A 35 -15.23 2.65 13.03
CA SER A 35 -14.07 1.86 12.58
C SER A 35 -13.65 0.67 13.45
N GLN A 36 -14.21 0.44 14.64
CA GLN A 36 -13.72 -0.65 15.51
C GLN A 36 -14.46 -1.99 15.31
N ASP A 37 -15.65 -1.99 14.71
CA ASP A 37 -16.46 -3.22 14.55
C ASP A 37 -16.40 -3.79 13.11
N VAL A 38 -15.81 -3.04 12.19
CA VAL A 38 -15.66 -3.40 10.77
C VAL A 38 -14.48 -4.35 10.55
N ASP A 39 -13.45 -4.29 11.39
CA ASP A 39 -12.18 -5.01 11.20
C ASP A 39 -12.37 -6.53 11.16
N LYS A 40 -13.24 -7.09 12.00
CA LYS A 40 -13.42 -8.55 12.05
C LYS A 40 -14.12 -9.11 10.81
N HIS A 41 -15.08 -8.39 10.25
CA HIS A 41 -15.83 -8.84 9.06
C HIS A 41 -15.03 -8.60 7.77
N VAL A 42 -14.16 -7.59 7.78
CA VAL A 42 -13.26 -7.31 6.66
C VAL A 42 -12.18 -8.38 6.53
N ILE A 43 -11.56 -8.82 7.64
CA ILE A 43 -10.57 -9.91 7.59
C ILE A 43 -11.17 -11.20 7.00
N GLU A 44 -12.38 -11.57 7.43
CA GLU A 44 -13.07 -12.76 6.94
C GLU A 44 -13.50 -12.62 5.47
N ALA A 45 -14.01 -11.45 5.06
CA ALA A 45 -14.38 -11.18 3.67
C ALA A 45 -13.18 -11.18 2.72
N TYR A 46 -12.02 -10.66 3.15
CA TYR A 46 -10.81 -10.62 2.35
C TYR A 46 -10.12 -11.98 2.26
N GLY A 47 -10.08 -12.75 3.35
CA GLY A 47 -9.58 -14.13 3.33
C GLY A 47 -10.39 -15.03 2.38
N LEU A 48 -11.70 -14.83 2.29
CA LEU A 48 -12.59 -15.55 1.36
C LEU A 48 -12.49 -15.04 -0.09
N ALA A 49 -12.26 -13.75 -0.32
CA ALA A 49 -12.19 -13.17 -1.66
C ALA A 49 -10.93 -13.60 -2.45
N ILE A 50 -9.83 -13.91 -1.77
CA ILE A 50 -8.61 -14.45 -2.40
C ILE A 50 -8.85 -15.84 -2.99
N GLU A 51 -9.78 -16.63 -2.42
CA GLU A 51 -10.04 -18.01 -2.87
C GLU A 51 -10.97 -18.12 -4.10
N ASP A 52 -11.89 -17.18 -4.32
CA ASP A 52 -13.00 -17.38 -5.27
C ASP A 52 -12.98 -16.48 -6.54
N GLY A 53 -11.92 -15.67 -6.74
CA GLY A 53 -11.62 -15.02 -8.02
C GLY A 53 -12.67 -14.04 -8.58
N GLY A 54 -13.63 -13.58 -7.77
CA GLY A 54 -14.67 -12.63 -8.16
C GLY A 54 -14.42 -11.24 -7.58
N PHE A 55 -13.87 -10.32 -8.39
CA PHE A 55 -13.44 -9.01 -7.90
C PHE A 55 -14.10 -7.83 -8.63
N ASP A 56 -14.85 -7.01 -7.89
CA ASP A 56 -15.52 -5.78 -8.35
C ASP A 56 -14.82 -4.57 -7.70
N GLY A 57 -13.72 -4.13 -8.31
CA GLY A 57 -13.28 -2.72 -8.44
C GLY A 57 -13.09 -1.85 -7.19
N ARG A 58 -13.21 -2.37 -5.96
CA ARG A 58 -13.02 -1.62 -4.70
C ARG A 58 -11.96 -2.16 -3.78
N ASP A 59 -11.45 -3.37 -4.01
CA ASP A 59 -10.43 -3.91 -3.13
C ASP A 59 -9.02 -3.61 -3.68
N VAL A 60 -8.11 -3.41 -2.75
CA VAL A 60 -6.68 -3.25 -3.04
C VAL A 60 -6.10 -4.64 -2.81
N PRO A 61 -5.67 -5.36 -3.85
CA PRO A 61 -5.15 -6.70 -3.65
C PRO A 61 -3.89 -6.61 -2.79
N LEU A 62 -3.94 -7.14 -1.56
CA LEU A 62 -2.77 -7.38 -0.70
C LEU A 62 -1.94 -8.54 -1.27
N SER A 63 -1.71 -8.57 -2.58
CA SER A 63 -1.07 -9.70 -3.25
C SER A 63 0.44 -9.76 -2.99
N HIS A 64 1.05 -8.64 -2.60
CA HIS A 64 2.50 -8.54 -2.36
C HIS A 64 2.82 -8.71 -0.88
N LEU A 65 2.02 -8.12 0.02
CA LEU A 65 1.98 -8.51 1.43
C LEU A 65 1.06 -9.73 1.57
N GLY A 66 1.60 -10.95 1.47
CA GLY A 66 0.86 -12.21 1.46
C GLY A 66 -0.16 -12.41 2.60
N GLY A 67 -0.94 -13.49 2.53
CA GLY A 67 -2.01 -13.79 3.49
C GLY A 67 -1.55 -13.91 4.95
N GLU A 68 -0.28 -14.21 5.16
CA GLU A 68 0.39 -14.20 6.47
C GLU A 68 0.34 -12.82 7.16
N TYR A 69 0.37 -11.73 6.40
CA TYR A 69 0.34 -10.37 6.98
C TYR A 69 -1.02 -9.97 7.57
N LEU A 70 -2.08 -10.76 7.30
CA LEU A 70 -3.38 -10.58 7.93
C LEU A 70 -3.36 -10.93 9.43
N GLU A 71 -2.39 -11.72 9.90
CA GLU A 71 -2.28 -12.04 11.33
C GLU A 71 -1.94 -10.81 12.17
N TYR A 72 -1.22 -9.85 11.60
CA TYR A 72 -0.82 -8.60 12.27
C TYR A 72 -1.98 -7.64 12.51
N LEU A 73 -3.14 -7.87 11.90
CA LEU A 73 -4.38 -7.17 12.21
C LEU A 73 -4.94 -7.55 13.59
N SER A 74 -4.48 -8.67 14.16
CA SER A 74 -4.90 -9.12 15.48
C SER A 74 -4.04 -8.48 16.58
N PRO A 75 -4.62 -8.04 17.70
CA PRO A 75 -3.83 -7.58 18.83
C PRO A 75 -2.99 -8.73 19.40
N ASN A 76 -1.83 -8.39 19.97
CA ASN A 76 -0.91 -9.34 20.60
C ASN A 76 -0.47 -10.48 19.64
N TRP A 77 -0.28 -10.15 18.36
CA TRP A 77 0.19 -11.09 17.34
C TRP A 77 1.60 -11.63 17.63
N ASP A 78 2.42 -10.87 18.35
CA ASP A 78 3.77 -11.25 18.77
C ASP A 78 3.83 -12.03 20.10
N GLY A 79 2.71 -12.14 20.82
CA GLY A 79 2.65 -12.74 22.15
C GLY A 79 3.16 -11.85 23.30
N GLU A 80 3.62 -10.63 23.00
CA GLU A 80 4.26 -9.68 23.94
C GLU A 80 3.51 -8.34 24.03
N GLY A 81 2.26 -8.30 23.55
CA GLY A 81 1.36 -7.17 23.67
C GLY A 81 1.35 -6.22 22.48
N ALA A 82 1.81 -6.66 21.29
CA ALA A 82 1.79 -5.81 20.10
C ALA A 82 0.39 -5.24 19.81
N LEU A 83 0.39 -4.00 19.34
CA LEU A 83 -0.78 -3.36 18.78
C LEU A 83 -1.13 -3.99 17.42
N PRO A 84 -2.43 -4.07 17.10
CA PRO A 84 -2.84 -4.47 15.76
C PRO A 84 -2.35 -3.43 14.74
N ILE A 85 -1.81 -3.91 13.63
CA ILE A 85 -1.53 -3.07 12.48
C ILE A 85 -2.87 -2.66 11.86
N ALA A 86 -3.03 -1.37 11.58
CA ALA A 86 -4.27 -0.87 11.00
C ALA A 86 -4.38 -1.28 9.52
N LEU A 87 -5.60 -1.54 9.05
CA LEU A 87 -5.83 -1.97 7.67
C LEU A 87 -5.38 -0.93 6.63
N ASP A 88 -5.54 0.37 6.93
CA ASP A 88 -5.05 1.46 6.08
C ASP A 88 -3.52 1.49 5.97
N THR A 89 -2.82 1.15 7.06
CA THR A 89 -1.37 0.93 7.07
C THR A 89 -0.99 -0.20 6.13
N LEU A 90 -1.62 -1.38 6.24
CA LEU A 90 -1.36 -2.53 5.36
C LEU A 90 -1.61 -2.21 3.88
N ILE A 91 -2.73 -1.56 3.58
CA ILE A 91 -3.07 -1.16 2.20
C ILE A 91 -2.01 -0.20 1.64
N SER A 92 -1.61 0.81 2.41
CA SER A 92 -0.61 1.79 1.99
C SER A 92 0.76 1.15 1.77
N ALA A 93 1.16 0.27 2.70
CA ALA A 93 2.40 -0.48 2.61
C ALA A 93 2.41 -1.40 1.39
N ASN A 94 1.33 -2.14 1.12
CA ASN A 94 1.22 -3.01 -0.05
C ASN A 94 1.28 -2.23 -1.38
N LEU A 95 0.59 -1.10 -1.48
CA LEU A 95 0.64 -0.26 -2.68
C LEU A 95 2.03 0.31 -2.95
N PHE A 96 2.78 0.59 -1.88
CA PHE A 96 4.17 1.01 -2.01
C PHE A 96 5.07 -0.16 -2.42
N LEU A 97 4.90 -1.33 -1.78
CA LEU A 97 5.66 -2.54 -2.08
C LEU A 97 5.48 -2.97 -3.54
N GLU A 98 4.25 -2.99 -4.05
CA GLU A 98 3.96 -3.30 -5.47
C GLU A 98 4.75 -2.40 -6.43
N GLN A 99 4.84 -1.11 -6.12
CA GLN A 99 5.59 -0.16 -6.95
C GLN A 99 7.09 -0.44 -6.87
N VAL A 100 7.63 -0.67 -5.67
CA VAL A 100 9.06 -0.87 -5.47
C VAL A 100 9.53 -2.20 -6.04
N GLU A 101 8.79 -3.29 -5.83
CA GLU A 101 9.10 -4.60 -6.41
C GLU A 101 9.04 -4.58 -7.95
N SER A 102 8.12 -3.80 -8.53
CA SER A 102 8.07 -3.62 -9.99
C SER A 102 9.32 -2.95 -10.57
N LEU A 103 10.10 -2.26 -9.73
CA LEU A 103 11.39 -1.66 -10.07
C LEU A 103 12.58 -2.60 -9.85
N GLY A 104 12.34 -3.85 -9.41
CA GLY A 104 13.38 -4.88 -9.26
C GLY A 104 14.14 -4.84 -7.92
N VAL A 105 13.67 -4.05 -6.95
CA VAL A 105 14.25 -4.00 -5.60
C VAL A 105 13.23 -4.52 -4.60
N VAL A 106 13.65 -5.45 -3.74
CA VAL A 106 12.78 -6.10 -2.75
C VAL A 106 13.26 -5.71 -1.35
N PRO A 107 12.45 -5.02 -0.54
CA PRO A 107 12.82 -4.73 0.84
C PRO A 107 12.69 -5.97 1.73
N GLU A 108 13.38 -5.92 2.87
CA GLU A 108 12.97 -6.67 4.06
C GLU A 108 11.73 -6.01 4.67
N ILE A 109 10.74 -6.81 5.04
CA ILE A 109 9.46 -6.35 5.57
C ILE A 109 9.41 -6.67 7.07
N CYS A 110 9.32 -5.63 7.89
CA CYS A 110 9.40 -5.68 9.34
C CYS A 110 8.12 -5.10 9.97
N PRO A 111 7.13 -5.93 10.31
CA PRO A 111 5.99 -5.52 11.14
C PRO A 111 6.46 -5.08 12.53
N GLU A 112 5.98 -3.95 13.02
CA GLU A 112 6.38 -3.37 14.31
C GLU A 112 5.26 -3.51 15.36
N ALA A 113 5.66 -3.71 16.62
CA ALA A 113 4.74 -3.94 17.74
C ALA A 113 3.84 -2.74 18.07
N ASP A 114 4.12 -1.56 17.53
CA ASP A 114 3.33 -0.34 17.70
C ASP A 114 2.28 -0.13 16.58
N GLY A 115 2.14 -1.09 15.67
CA GLY A 115 1.17 -1.04 14.58
C GLY A 115 1.73 -0.47 13.27
N TYR A 116 3.05 -0.32 13.16
CA TYR A 116 3.74 0.12 11.96
C TYR A 116 4.19 -1.07 11.09
N ILE A 117 4.47 -0.79 9.81
CA ILE A 117 5.17 -1.69 8.89
C ILE A 117 6.39 -0.96 8.36
N GLN A 118 7.58 -1.47 8.65
CA GLN A 118 8.83 -0.99 8.11
C GLN A 118 9.25 -1.81 6.90
N PHE A 119 9.73 -1.12 5.87
CA PHE A 119 10.48 -1.67 4.76
C PHE A 119 11.93 -1.23 4.89
N GLU A 120 12.86 -2.17 4.70
CA GLU A 120 14.29 -1.92 4.82
C GLU A 120 15.05 -2.44 3.60
N TRP A 121 15.94 -1.62 3.05
CA TRP A 121 16.92 -2.01 2.05
C TRP A 121 18.30 -1.84 2.67
N TYR A 122 18.90 -2.97 3.06
CA TYR A 122 20.27 -3.03 3.53
C TYR A 122 21.16 -3.59 2.40
N ILE A 123 22.09 -2.78 1.91
CA ILE A 123 23.08 -3.21 0.92
C ILE A 123 24.42 -3.47 1.61
N ASP A 124 24.89 -2.50 2.38
CA ASP A 124 26.12 -2.54 3.16
C ASP A 124 26.07 -1.52 4.31
N PRO A 125 27.09 -1.44 5.21
CA PRO A 125 27.07 -0.51 6.35
C PRO A 125 26.95 0.98 6.02
N GLU A 126 27.22 1.38 4.78
CA GLU A 126 27.12 2.76 4.30
C GLU A 126 25.85 3.02 3.48
N HIS A 127 25.08 1.98 3.18
CA HIS A 127 23.88 2.02 2.35
C HIS A 127 22.73 1.25 3.01
N LEU A 128 21.96 1.99 3.80
CA LEU A 128 20.75 1.51 4.48
C LEU A 128 19.64 2.51 4.23
N PHE A 129 18.49 2.05 3.77
CA PHE A 129 17.29 2.86 3.66
C PHE A 129 16.13 2.17 4.35
N SER A 130 15.33 2.93 5.09
CA SER A 130 14.13 2.44 5.73
C SER A 130 12.96 3.38 5.47
N VAL A 131 11.78 2.78 5.27
CA VAL A 131 10.51 3.48 5.12
C VAL A 131 9.51 2.78 6.02
N SER A 132 8.93 3.50 6.99
CA SER A 132 7.94 2.94 7.91
C SER A 132 6.58 3.59 7.69
N PHE A 133 5.55 2.74 7.63
CA PHE A 133 4.15 3.09 7.44
C PHE A 133 3.44 2.94 8.77
N GLY A 134 2.80 4.01 9.22
CA GLY A 134 2.06 4.03 10.47
C GLY A 134 0.57 4.29 10.29
N PRO A 135 -0.18 4.20 11.41
CA PRO A 135 -1.60 4.54 11.44
C PRO A 135 -1.88 5.93 10.86
N SER A 136 -3.09 6.13 10.32
CA SER A 136 -3.51 7.42 9.74
C SER A 136 -2.67 7.86 8.52
N ASN A 137 -2.14 6.89 7.77
CA ASN A 137 -1.33 7.13 6.57
C ASN A 137 -0.07 7.96 6.82
N VAL A 138 0.50 7.88 8.03
CA VAL A 138 1.80 8.50 8.33
C VAL A 138 2.89 7.65 7.68
N ILE A 139 3.85 8.31 7.05
CA ILE A 139 5.04 7.66 6.50
C ILE A 139 6.27 8.36 7.09
N SER A 140 7.18 7.60 7.66
CA SER A 140 8.51 8.07 8.04
C SER A 140 9.54 7.36 7.17
N PHE A 141 10.66 8.01 6.93
CA PHE A 141 11.75 7.42 6.18
C PHE A 141 13.09 7.91 6.72
N SER A 142 14.09 7.05 6.64
CA SER A 142 15.47 7.39 6.96
C SER A 142 16.42 6.64 6.06
N GLY A 143 17.54 7.26 5.71
CA GLY A 143 18.54 6.63 4.88
C GLY A 143 19.93 7.11 5.23
N ILE A 144 20.88 6.19 5.13
CA ILE A 144 22.30 6.43 5.21
C ILE A 144 22.84 6.15 3.81
N ASN A 145 23.49 7.15 3.23
CA ASN A 145 24.24 7.01 1.99
C ASN A 145 25.66 7.56 2.21
N CYS A 146 26.65 6.67 2.10
CA CYS A 146 28.08 6.98 1.97
C CYS A 146 28.58 8.08 2.93
N GLY A 147 28.57 7.80 4.24
CA GLY A 147 29.30 8.55 5.28
C GLY A 147 28.84 9.98 5.63
N ASP A 148 28.25 10.75 4.72
CA ASP A 148 27.99 12.18 4.90
C ASP A 148 26.56 12.63 4.54
N CYS A 149 25.74 11.76 3.94
CA CYS A 149 24.38 12.09 3.54
C CYS A 149 23.37 11.18 4.27
N SER A 150 22.86 11.65 5.41
CA SER A 150 21.68 11.05 6.04
C SER A 150 20.41 11.76 5.55
N VAL A 151 19.47 11.04 4.95
CA VAL A 151 18.12 11.55 4.74
C VAL A 151 17.23 11.12 5.89
N TYR A 152 16.34 12.01 6.31
CA TYR A 152 15.23 11.64 7.18
C TYR A 152 14.04 12.54 6.88
N GLY A 153 12.85 12.03 7.13
CA GLY A 153 11.66 12.83 7.02
C GLY A 153 10.40 12.08 7.36
N GLU A 154 9.33 12.85 7.38
CA GLU A 154 7.97 12.36 7.59
C GLU A 154 7.07 12.94 6.50
N GLY A 155 6.00 12.22 6.23
CA GLY A 155 5.00 12.60 5.26
C GLY A 155 3.65 11.98 5.58
N ASN A 156 2.72 12.20 4.66
CA ASN A 156 1.41 11.58 4.73
C ASN A 156 1.07 11.00 3.35
N VAL A 157 0.85 9.69 3.30
CA VAL A 157 0.63 8.93 2.06
C VAL A 157 -0.61 9.43 1.31
N SER A 158 -1.65 9.88 2.02
CA SER A 158 -2.87 10.43 1.42
C SER A 158 -2.63 11.72 0.62
N LYS A 159 -1.50 12.41 0.85
CA LYS A 159 -1.05 13.58 0.07
C LYS A 159 -0.09 13.21 -1.07
N GLY A 160 0.18 11.92 -1.24
CA GLY A 160 1.21 11.38 -2.12
C GLY A 160 2.50 11.07 -1.38
N PHE A 161 3.27 10.14 -1.93
CA PHE A 161 4.57 9.74 -1.38
C PHE A 161 5.58 10.90 -1.41
N PRO A 162 6.34 11.12 -0.32
CA PRO A 162 7.38 12.14 -0.28
C PRO A 162 8.40 11.92 -1.40
N LYS A 163 8.70 12.97 -2.18
CA LYS A 163 9.70 12.91 -3.26
C LYS A 163 11.06 12.32 -2.83
N PRO A 164 11.60 12.64 -1.64
CA PRO A 164 12.88 12.07 -1.22
C PRO A 164 12.90 10.54 -1.16
N VAL A 165 11.76 9.89 -0.90
CA VAL A 165 11.67 8.42 -0.88
C VAL A 165 12.02 7.85 -2.24
N TRP A 166 11.44 8.39 -3.32
CA TRP A 166 11.69 7.88 -4.67
C TRP A 166 13.13 8.12 -5.14
N VAL A 167 13.72 9.25 -4.77
CA VAL A 167 15.14 9.52 -5.07
C VAL A 167 16.04 8.45 -4.45
N TYR A 168 15.76 8.04 -3.21
CA TYR A 168 16.53 6.98 -2.54
C TYR A 168 16.28 5.60 -3.14
N ILE A 169 15.05 5.29 -3.55
CA ILE A 169 14.77 4.03 -4.27
C ILE A 169 15.54 3.97 -5.60
N GLU A 170 15.62 5.07 -6.35
CA GLU A 170 16.43 5.16 -7.58
C GLU A 170 17.92 4.95 -7.32
N GLU A 171 18.45 5.47 -6.20
CA GLU A 171 19.83 5.24 -5.76
C GLU A 171 20.07 3.74 -5.45
N ILE A 172 19.15 3.10 -4.72
CA ILE A 172 19.22 1.66 -4.40
C ILE A 172 19.21 0.81 -5.66
N ILE A 173 18.34 1.12 -6.63
CA ILE A 173 18.29 0.40 -7.92
C ILE A 173 19.64 0.49 -8.63
N SER A 174 20.24 1.68 -8.66
CA SER A 174 21.55 1.89 -9.29
C SER A 174 22.64 1.04 -8.63
N LEU A 175 22.63 0.94 -7.29
CA LEU A 175 23.58 0.11 -6.55
C LEU A 175 23.38 -1.39 -6.82
N TYR A 176 22.14 -1.87 -6.93
CA TYR A 176 21.84 -3.26 -7.29
C TYR A 176 22.38 -3.62 -8.69
N GLU A 177 22.22 -2.72 -9.66
CA GLU A 177 22.75 -2.90 -11.03
C GLU A 177 24.28 -2.96 -11.06
N GLU A 178 24.96 -2.16 -10.24
CA GLU A 178 26.43 -2.18 -10.12
C GLU A 178 26.93 -3.49 -9.49
N LEU A 179 26.23 -4.01 -8.48
CA LEU A 179 26.57 -5.26 -7.83
C LEU A 179 26.38 -6.48 -8.75
N ASP A 180 25.31 -6.51 -9.55
CA ASP A 180 25.06 -7.60 -10.50
C ASP A 180 26.14 -7.63 -11.62
N GLN A 181 26.63 -6.47 -12.04
CA GLN A 181 27.73 -6.38 -13.02
C GLN A 181 29.09 -6.80 -12.46
N ALA A 182 29.26 -6.81 -11.14
CA ALA A 182 30.49 -7.18 -10.46
C ALA A 182 30.61 -8.69 -10.14
N ALA A 183 29.52 -9.45 -10.29
CA ALA A 183 29.41 -10.88 -10.01
C ALA A 183 29.78 -11.78 -11.21
#